data_AF-A0A523VRT4-F1
#
_entry.id   AF-A0A523VRT4-F1
#
_cell.length_a   1.000
_cell.length_b   1.000
_cell.length_c   1.000
_cell.angle_alpha   90.00
_cell.angle_beta   90.00
_cell.angle_gamma   90.00
#
_symmetry.space_group_name_H-M   'P 1'
#
loop_
_entity.id
_entity.type
_entity.pdbx_description
1 polymer ?
#
loop_
_entity_poly.entity_id
_entity_poly.type
_entity_poly.pdbx_seq_one_letter_code
_entity_poly.pdbx_strand_id
1 'polypeptide(L)'
;MSIDKWISDKDSKEEKIKREKAFKRLSKEEVQELKKTKIRDIVKKEEQKTGEDSEREKLIHDINEFKNWLNQRTYLKGDIDKIETWIKNLYLIVKLDSEQKSKLAISNEKKKIVEKYKEIPPTFLDEKTRVALNKLLRGTKRTNSDNYYLRKLKRNIQEKLKEAEYYKLLSEILKIF
;
A
#
# COMPACT_ATOMS: atom_id res chain seq x y z
N MET A 1 3.78 -3.42 -34.83
CA MET A 1 3.12 -4.47 -34.02
C MET A 1 2.10 -3.79 -33.12
N SER A 2 0.82 -4.17 -33.20
CA SER A 2 -0.26 -3.53 -32.42
C SER A 2 -0.28 -4.04 -30.97
N ILE A 3 -0.67 -3.17 -30.03
CA ILE A 3 -0.82 -3.42 -28.58
C ILE A 3 -1.72 -4.63 -28.27
N ASP A 4 -2.57 -5.03 -29.21
CA ASP A 4 -3.43 -6.21 -29.13
C ASP A 4 -2.65 -7.53 -28.99
N LYS A 5 -1.39 -7.59 -29.45
CA LYS A 5 -0.57 -8.80 -29.35
C LYS A 5 -0.03 -9.05 -27.94
N TRP A 6 0.07 -8.02 -27.09
CA TRP A 6 0.65 -8.15 -25.74
C TRP A 6 -0.37 -8.58 -24.67
N ILE A 7 -1.67 -8.46 -24.94
CA ILE A 7 -2.74 -8.90 -24.03
C ILE A 7 -3.14 -10.38 -24.31
N SER A 8 -2.50 -11.00 -25.31
CA SER A 8 -2.90 -12.30 -25.86
C SER A 8 -2.66 -13.49 -24.92
N ASP A 9 -1.59 -13.49 -24.14
CA ASP A 9 -0.96 -14.77 -23.75
C ASP A 9 -1.22 -15.25 -22.31
N LYS A 10 -2.25 -14.74 -21.61
CA LYS A 10 -2.58 -15.23 -20.26
C LYS A 10 -4.03 -15.55 -19.93
N ASP A 11 -4.96 -15.40 -20.88
CA ASP A 11 -6.37 -15.72 -20.63
C ASP A 11 -6.78 -16.92 -21.48
N SER A 12 -7.29 -17.98 -20.84
CA SER A 12 -7.80 -19.18 -21.51
C SER A 12 -8.88 -18.78 -22.52
N LYS A 13 -8.97 -19.51 -23.64
CA LYS A 13 -9.97 -19.24 -24.71
C LYS A 13 -11.41 -19.12 -24.17
N GLU A 14 -11.72 -19.77 -23.04
CA GLU A 14 -13.03 -19.71 -22.38
C GLU A 14 -13.31 -18.39 -21.64
N GLU A 15 -12.30 -17.76 -21.02
CA GLU A 15 -12.48 -16.46 -20.34
C GLU A 15 -12.66 -15.32 -21.33
N LYS A 16 -11.98 -15.38 -22.48
CA LYS A 16 -12.19 -14.43 -23.59
C LYS A 16 -13.61 -14.52 -24.13
N ILE A 17 -14.14 -15.74 -24.33
CA ILE A 17 -15.52 -15.95 -24.81
C ILE A 17 -16.56 -15.49 -23.78
N LYS A 18 -16.33 -15.70 -22.47
CA LYS A 18 -17.22 -15.21 -21.41
C LYS A 18 -17.21 -13.69 -21.31
N ARG A 19 -16.04 -13.04 -21.43
CA ARG A 19 -15.94 -11.57 -21.46
C ARG A 19 -16.57 -10.98 -22.71
N GLU A 20 -16.32 -11.54 -23.90
CA GLU A 20 -16.95 -11.07 -25.14
C GLU A 20 -18.48 -11.27 -25.13
N LYS A 21 -18.98 -12.40 -24.61
CA LYS A 21 -20.43 -12.60 -24.43
C LYS A 21 -21.03 -11.65 -23.40
N ALA A 22 -20.30 -11.28 -22.35
CA ALA A 22 -20.74 -10.29 -21.38
C ALA A 22 -20.75 -8.88 -22.00
N PHE A 23 -19.73 -8.52 -22.79
CA PHE A 23 -19.67 -7.21 -23.48
C PHE A 23 -20.69 -7.07 -24.60
N LYS A 24 -20.99 -8.14 -25.35
CA LYS A 24 -22.05 -8.13 -26.38
C LYS A 24 -23.48 -8.07 -25.82
N ARG A 25 -23.66 -8.35 -24.52
CA ARG A 25 -24.94 -8.25 -23.82
C ARG A 25 -25.22 -6.86 -23.23
N LEU A 26 -24.23 -5.98 -23.19
CA LEU A 26 -24.37 -4.63 -22.67
C LEU A 26 -24.87 -3.68 -23.76
N SER A 27 -25.78 -2.77 -23.39
CA SER A 27 -26.28 -1.74 -24.31
C SER A 27 -25.19 -0.71 -24.61
N LYS A 28 -25.32 0.05 -25.72
CA LYS A 28 -24.36 1.12 -26.08
C LYS A 28 -24.22 2.18 -24.98
N GLU A 29 -25.27 2.38 -24.18
CA GLU A 29 -25.32 3.34 -23.08
C GLU A 29 -24.50 2.85 -21.88
N GLU A 30 -24.64 1.58 -21.49
CA GLU A 30 -23.88 0.96 -20.39
C GLU A 30 -22.37 0.95 -20.69
N VAL A 31 -21.99 0.73 -21.96
CA VAL A 31 -20.59 0.81 -22.39
C VAL A 31 -20.03 2.24 -22.29
N GLN A 32 -20.84 3.25 -22.58
CA GLN A 32 -20.43 4.65 -22.43
C GLN A 32 -20.31 5.06 -20.97
N GLU A 33 -21.21 4.60 -20.09
CA GLU A 33 -21.11 4.84 -18.66
C GLU A 33 -19.85 4.20 -18.06
N LEU A 34 -19.54 2.95 -18.42
CA LEU A 34 -18.32 2.26 -17.98
C LEU A 34 -17.04 2.95 -18.45
N LYS A 35 -17.06 3.61 -19.61
CA LYS A 35 -15.94 4.44 -20.07
C LYS A 35 -15.86 5.75 -19.28
N LYS A 36 -16.99 6.42 -19.02
CA LYS A 36 -17.05 7.66 -18.23
C LYS A 36 -16.61 7.42 -16.78
N THR A 37 -16.96 6.29 -16.17
CA THR A 37 -16.52 5.92 -14.81
C THR A 37 -15.02 5.64 -14.77
N LYS A 38 -14.48 4.89 -15.73
CA LYS A 38 -13.02 4.68 -15.85
C LYS A 38 -12.24 5.98 -16.01
N ILE A 39 -12.73 6.91 -16.83
CA ILE A 39 -12.11 8.23 -17.01
C ILE A 39 -12.18 9.02 -15.69
N ARG A 40 -13.32 9.00 -15.00
CA ARG A 40 -13.46 9.61 -13.65
C ARG A 40 -12.49 9.00 -12.63
N ASP A 41 -12.25 7.70 -12.67
CA ASP A 41 -11.33 7.02 -11.76
C ASP A 41 -9.85 7.31 -12.08
N ILE A 42 -9.53 7.58 -13.35
CA ILE A 42 -8.20 8.03 -13.77
C ILE A 42 -7.96 9.48 -13.34
N VAL A 43 -8.93 10.37 -13.55
CA VAL A 43 -8.86 11.78 -13.11
C VAL A 43 -8.74 11.86 -11.58
N LYS A 44 -9.53 11.07 -10.84
CA LYS A 44 -9.39 10.96 -9.37
C LYS A 44 -8.03 10.45 -8.91
N LYS A 45 -7.33 9.64 -9.72
CA LYS A 45 -5.97 9.16 -9.42
C LYS A 45 -4.90 10.18 -9.76
N GLU A 46 -5.12 11.05 -10.73
CA GLU A 46 -4.23 12.17 -11.07
C GLU A 46 -4.32 13.28 -10.01
N GLU A 47 -5.52 13.62 -9.54
CA GLU A 47 -5.74 14.58 -8.45
C GLU A 47 -5.06 14.17 -7.12
N GLN A 48 -4.92 12.86 -6.87
CA GLN A 48 -4.23 12.36 -5.68
C GLN A 48 -2.70 12.48 -5.75
N LYS A 49 -2.11 12.65 -6.94
CA LYS A 49 -0.66 12.86 -7.09
C LYS A 49 -0.24 14.32 -6.99
N THR A 50 -1.17 15.25 -7.20
CA THR A 50 -0.92 16.71 -7.16
C THR A 50 -0.99 17.32 -5.76
N GLY A 51 -1.42 16.57 -4.73
CA GLY A 51 -1.59 17.09 -3.37
C GLY A 51 -0.29 17.35 -2.60
N GLU A 52 0.70 16.47 -2.71
CA GLU A 52 1.94 16.55 -1.91
C GLU A 52 2.85 17.74 -2.30
N ASP A 53 2.92 18.10 -3.59
CA ASP A 53 3.69 19.27 -4.03
C ASP A 53 3.00 20.58 -3.61
N SER A 54 1.67 20.64 -3.69
CA SER A 54 0.87 21.80 -3.24
C SER A 54 1.02 22.07 -1.74
N GLU A 55 1.10 21.05 -0.89
CA GLU A 55 1.26 21.24 0.57
C GLU A 55 2.66 21.74 0.94
N ARG A 56 3.70 21.25 0.24
CA ARG A 56 5.07 21.76 0.42
C ARG A 56 5.22 23.19 -0.07
N GLU A 57 4.62 23.51 -1.21
CA GLU A 57 4.59 24.87 -1.75
C GLU A 57 3.88 25.84 -0.79
N LYS A 58 2.77 25.41 -0.17
CA LYS A 58 2.10 26.17 0.90
C LYS A 58 2.98 26.37 2.13
N LEU A 59 3.65 25.32 2.62
CA LEU A 59 4.57 25.47 3.76
C LEU A 59 5.70 26.47 3.46
N ILE A 60 6.30 26.39 2.26
CA ILE A 60 7.34 27.33 1.83
C ILE A 60 6.78 28.75 1.72
N HIS A 61 5.55 28.89 1.23
CA HIS A 61 4.85 30.17 1.18
C HIS A 61 4.64 30.75 2.59
N ASP A 62 4.11 29.96 3.52
CA ASP A 62 3.85 30.38 4.92
C ASP A 62 5.16 30.75 5.65
N ILE A 63 6.25 30.02 5.40
CA ILE A 63 7.58 30.36 5.93
C ILE A 63 8.08 31.70 5.38
N ASN A 64 7.91 31.93 4.07
CA ASN A 64 8.30 33.18 3.44
C ASN A 64 7.44 34.34 3.93
N GLU A 65 6.14 34.13 4.15
CA GLU A 65 5.24 35.12 4.72
C GLU A 65 5.65 35.48 6.15
N PHE A 66 5.93 34.49 7.00
CA PHE A 66 6.41 34.71 8.36
C PHE A 66 7.75 35.46 8.38
N LYS A 67 8.69 35.07 7.51
CA LYS A 67 9.99 35.75 7.34
C LYS A 67 9.81 37.21 6.93
N ASN A 68 8.95 37.47 5.94
CA ASN A 68 8.68 38.83 5.46
C ASN A 68 8.02 39.68 6.55
N TRP A 69 7.08 39.11 7.29
CA TRP A 69 6.44 39.76 8.42
C TRP A 69 7.45 40.11 9.51
N LEU A 70 8.38 39.21 9.86
CA LEU A 70 9.46 39.48 10.82
C LEU A 70 10.37 40.61 10.36
N ASN A 71 10.78 40.61 9.08
CA ASN A 71 11.68 41.61 8.51
C ASN A 71 11.09 43.03 8.48
N GLN A 72 9.76 43.16 8.52
CA GLN A 72 9.07 44.45 8.57
C GLN A 72 8.96 45.03 9.99
N ARG A 73 9.35 44.27 11.03
CA ARG A 73 9.21 44.68 12.43
C ARG A 73 10.54 45.18 12.98
N THR A 74 10.49 46.31 13.69
CA THR A 74 11.64 46.91 14.38
C THR A 74 11.72 46.53 15.85
N TYR A 75 10.62 46.08 16.47
CA TYR A 75 10.58 45.68 17.88
C TYR A 75 9.75 44.40 18.09
N LEU A 76 10.44 43.26 18.18
CA LEU A 76 9.81 41.94 18.25
C LEU A 76 9.27 41.59 19.65
N LYS A 77 9.75 42.26 20.71
CA LYS A 77 9.39 41.94 22.10
C LYS A 77 7.91 42.23 22.41
N GLY A 78 7.26 43.14 21.68
CA GLY A 78 5.82 43.40 21.80
C GLY A 78 4.93 42.46 20.98
N ASP A 79 5.51 41.68 20.07
CA ASP A 79 4.78 40.78 19.16
C ASP A 79 5.06 39.29 19.49
N ILE A 80 5.56 38.98 20.68
CA ILE A 80 5.91 37.61 21.12
C ILE A 80 4.75 36.63 20.92
N ASP A 81 3.53 37.01 21.30
CA ASP A 81 2.35 36.13 21.18
C ASP A 81 2.05 35.77 19.71
N LYS A 82 2.27 36.72 18.79
CA LYS A 82 2.08 36.49 17.35
C LYS A 82 3.18 35.61 16.78
N ILE A 83 4.43 35.82 17.21
CA ILE A 83 5.56 34.96 16.85
C ILE A 83 5.29 33.53 17.31
N GLU A 84 4.82 33.35 18.54
CA GLU A 84 4.46 32.04 19.07
C GLU A 84 3.34 31.39 18.26
N THR A 85 2.35 32.16 17.83
CA THR A 85 1.25 31.69 16.98
C THR A 85 1.76 31.22 15.60
N TRP A 86 2.63 31.99 14.95
CA TRP A 86 3.26 31.60 13.69
C TRP A 86 4.06 30.31 13.82
N ILE A 87 4.88 30.19 14.87
CA ILE A 87 5.68 28.99 15.12
C ILE A 87 4.78 27.77 15.38
N LYS A 88 3.71 27.92 16.17
CA LYS A 88 2.74 26.86 16.43
C LYS A 88 2.07 26.37 15.15
N ASN A 89 1.67 27.28 14.27
CA ASN A 89 1.03 26.94 13.00
C ASN A 89 1.98 26.19 12.06
N LEU A 90 3.21 26.69 11.88
CA LEU A 90 4.22 26.02 11.06
C LEU A 90 4.59 24.64 11.62
N TYR A 91 4.70 24.52 12.95
CA TYR A 91 4.97 23.25 13.61
C TYR A 91 3.84 22.23 13.41
N LEU A 92 2.57 22.66 13.46
CA LEU A 92 1.42 21.79 13.20
C LEU A 92 1.47 21.20 11.78
N ILE A 93 1.81 22.01 10.77
CA ILE A 93 1.94 21.56 9.37
C ILE A 93 3.04 20.49 9.27
N VAL A 94 4.23 20.76 9.81
CA VAL A 94 5.36 19.81 9.79
C VAL A 94 5.03 18.51 10.55
N LYS A 95 4.33 18.61 11.67
CA LYS A 95 3.94 17.44 12.46
C LYS A 95 2.97 16.56 11.69
N LEU A 96 1.95 17.14 11.05
CA LEU A 96 0.99 16.40 10.23
C LEU A 96 1.68 15.68 9.06
N ASP A 97 2.61 16.34 8.38
CA ASP A 97 3.44 15.73 7.33
C ASP A 97 4.25 14.53 7.85
N SER A 98 4.87 14.66 9.03
CA SER A 98 5.66 13.58 9.63
C SER A 98 4.80 12.37 10.00
N GLU A 99 3.59 12.61 10.51
CA GLU A 99 2.61 11.58 10.85
C GLU A 99 2.05 10.89 9.59
N GLN A 100 1.87 11.63 8.50
CA GLN A 100 1.48 11.06 7.21
C GLN A 100 2.60 10.23 6.58
N LYS A 101 3.84 10.72 6.58
CA LYS A 101 5.01 9.99 6.07
C LYS A 101 5.26 8.68 6.83
N SER A 102 5.12 8.69 8.15
CA SER A 102 5.24 7.47 8.97
C SER A 102 4.12 6.47 8.67
N LYS A 103 2.87 6.92 8.50
CA LYS A 103 1.75 6.05 8.07
C LYS A 103 1.97 5.46 6.68
N LEU A 104 2.50 6.25 5.73
CA LEU A 104 2.86 5.80 4.38
C LEU A 104 4.01 4.77 4.40
N ALA A 105 5.03 4.98 5.23
CA ALA A 105 6.12 4.03 5.40
C ALA A 105 5.63 2.67 5.92
N ILE A 106 4.80 2.67 6.97
CA ILE A 106 4.17 1.46 7.53
C ILE A 106 3.29 0.75 6.48
N SER A 107 2.56 1.53 5.67
CA SER A 107 1.74 1.01 4.57
C SER A 107 2.61 0.33 3.50
N ASN A 108 3.75 0.92 3.15
CA ASN A 108 4.69 0.37 2.17
C ASN A 108 5.36 -0.92 2.68
N GLU A 109 5.72 -1.00 3.96
CA GLU A 109 6.24 -2.23 4.56
C GLU A 109 5.22 -3.37 4.52
N LYS A 110 3.96 -3.08 4.87
CA LYS A 110 2.87 -4.07 4.76
C LYS A 110 2.68 -4.56 3.33
N LYS A 111 2.75 -3.68 2.33
CA LYS A 111 2.68 -4.06 0.91
C LYS A 111 3.82 -5.00 0.52
N LYS A 112 5.06 -4.70 0.91
CA LYS A 112 6.22 -5.58 0.66
C LYS A 112 6.02 -6.97 1.25
N ILE A 113 5.49 -7.07 2.48
CA ILE A 113 5.21 -8.37 3.12
C ILE A 113 4.12 -9.13 2.36
N VAL A 114 3.06 -8.44 1.92
CA VAL A 114 1.99 -9.04 1.11
C VAL A 114 2.51 -9.54 -0.23
N GLU A 115 3.45 -8.83 -0.86
CA GLU A 115 4.08 -9.25 -2.10
C GLU A 115 4.94 -10.50 -1.90
N LYS A 116 5.80 -10.53 -0.87
CA LYS A 116 6.58 -11.72 -0.51
C LYS A 116 5.69 -12.94 -0.24
N TYR A 117 4.53 -12.73 0.39
CA TYR A 117 3.59 -13.82 0.63
C TYR A 117 3.08 -14.47 -0.66
N LYS A 118 3.00 -13.73 -1.78
CA LYS A 118 2.58 -14.29 -3.08
C LYS A 118 3.62 -15.21 -3.72
N GLU A 119 4.87 -15.15 -3.27
CA GLU A 119 5.94 -16.05 -3.73
C GLU A 119 5.73 -17.48 -3.19
N ILE A 120 5.00 -17.62 -2.09
CA ILE A 120 4.68 -18.93 -1.52
C ILE A 120 3.59 -19.60 -2.36
N PRO A 121 3.80 -20.86 -2.82
CA PRO A 121 2.79 -21.59 -3.58
C PRO A 121 1.45 -21.69 -2.82
N PRO A 122 0.29 -21.48 -3.48
CA PRO A 122 -1.01 -21.54 -2.80
C PRO A 122 -1.32 -22.89 -2.15
N THR A 123 -0.71 -23.97 -2.65
CA THR A 123 -0.85 -25.35 -2.15
C THR A 123 0.03 -25.64 -0.94
N PHE A 124 0.96 -24.74 -0.58
CA PHE A 124 1.87 -24.94 0.54
C PHE A 124 1.15 -24.90 1.90
N LEU A 125 0.08 -24.09 2.00
CA LEU A 125 -0.74 -23.97 3.19
C LEU A 125 -2.15 -24.51 2.94
N ASP A 126 -2.71 -25.15 3.95
CA ASP A 126 -4.10 -25.53 4.01
C ASP A 126 -5.04 -24.31 3.90
N GLU A 127 -6.17 -24.49 3.21
CA GLU A 127 -7.08 -23.40 2.81
C GLU A 127 -7.50 -22.51 3.98
N LYS A 128 -7.82 -23.12 5.12
CA LYS A 128 -8.24 -22.39 6.33
C LYS A 128 -7.11 -21.52 6.88
N THR A 129 -5.89 -22.03 6.88
CA THR A 129 -4.70 -21.30 7.33
C THR A 129 -4.36 -20.17 6.35
N ARG A 130 -4.49 -20.41 5.04
CA ARG A 130 -4.33 -19.40 3.98
C ARG A 130 -5.32 -18.25 4.12
N VAL A 131 -6.60 -18.56 4.37
CA VAL A 131 -7.65 -17.55 4.62
C VAL A 131 -7.33 -16.74 5.88
N ALA A 132 -6.96 -17.41 6.98
CA ALA A 132 -6.60 -16.74 8.22
C ALA A 132 -5.39 -15.79 8.05
N LEU A 133 -4.37 -16.21 7.28
CA LEU A 133 -3.18 -15.40 7.01
C LEU A 133 -3.50 -14.21 6.10
N ASN A 134 -4.34 -14.40 5.07
CA ASN A 134 -4.82 -13.29 4.24
C ASN A 134 -5.61 -12.26 5.06
N LYS A 135 -6.44 -12.71 6.00
CA LYS A 135 -7.16 -11.81 6.90
C LYS A 135 -6.22 -11.01 7.79
N LEU A 136 -5.15 -11.65 8.29
CA LEU A 136 -4.11 -11.00 9.08
C LEU A 136 -3.36 -9.93 8.26
N LEU A 137 -2.91 -10.29 7.06
CA LEU A 137 -2.17 -9.40 6.18
C LEU A 137 -2.98 -8.18 5.72
N ARG A 138 -4.29 -8.35 5.50
CA ARG A 138 -5.21 -7.28 5.10
C ARG A 138 -5.78 -6.49 6.27
N GLY A 139 -5.52 -6.89 7.51
CA GLY A 139 -6.06 -6.23 8.71
C GLY A 139 -7.57 -6.39 8.91
N THR A 140 -8.18 -7.40 8.27
CA THR A 140 -9.62 -7.67 8.41
C THR A 140 -9.94 -8.36 9.75
N LYS A 141 -11.20 -8.28 10.20
CA LYS A 141 -11.64 -8.89 11.46
C LYS A 141 -11.38 -10.41 11.43
N ARG A 142 -10.66 -10.89 12.44
CA ARG A 142 -10.33 -12.31 12.63
C ARG A 142 -11.33 -12.95 13.58
N THR A 143 -11.70 -14.18 13.29
CA THR A 143 -12.48 -15.05 14.18
C THR A 143 -11.57 -15.81 15.13
N ASN A 144 -12.15 -16.44 16.17
CA ASN A 144 -11.40 -17.31 17.07
C ASN A 144 -10.76 -18.51 16.33
N SER A 145 -11.43 -19.00 15.29
CA SER A 145 -10.89 -20.06 14.42
C SER A 145 -9.67 -19.58 13.64
N ASP A 146 -9.72 -18.38 13.05
CA ASP A 146 -8.56 -17.79 12.36
C ASP A 146 -7.35 -17.67 13.30
N ASN A 147 -7.57 -17.22 14.54
CA ASN A 147 -6.51 -17.11 15.56
C ASN A 147 -5.96 -18.49 15.97
N TYR A 148 -6.78 -19.54 16.00
CA TYR A 148 -6.31 -20.90 16.23
C TYR A 148 -5.35 -21.34 15.10
N TYR A 149 -5.73 -21.18 13.84
CA TYR A 149 -4.90 -21.57 12.69
C TYR A 149 -3.58 -20.80 12.65
N LEU A 150 -3.58 -19.50 12.95
CA LEU A 150 -2.35 -18.70 13.02
C LEU A 150 -1.40 -19.17 14.14
N ARG A 151 -1.93 -19.53 15.32
CA ARG A 151 -1.11 -20.09 16.41
C ARG A 151 -0.54 -21.45 16.03
N LYS A 152 -1.34 -22.31 15.40
CA LYS A 152 -0.90 -23.61 14.90
C LYS A 152 0.21 -23.44 13.86
N LEU A 153 0.03 -22.55 12.88
CA LEU A 153 1.03 -22.24 11.87
C LEU A 153 2.34 -21.78 12.50
N LYS A 154 2.29 -20.92 13.53
CA LYS A 154 3.49 -20.45 14.23
C LYS A 154 4.30 -21.61 14.83
N ARG A 155 3.64 -22.60 15.45
CA ARG A 155 4.31 -23.78 16.02
C ARG A 155 4.93 -24.65 14.92
N ASN A 156 4.16 -24.91 13.86
CA ASN A 156 4.64 -25.69 12.71
C ASN A 156 5.87 -25.05 12.06
N ILE A 157 5.91 -23.72 11.93
CA ILE A 157 7.07 -23.00 11.40
C ILE A 157 8.29 -23.22 12.29
N GLN A 158 8.15 -23.15 13.62
CA GLN A 158 9.26 -23.37 14.55
C GLN A 158 9.84 -24.79 14.42
N GLU A 159 8.97 -25.79 14.33
CA GLU A 159 9.38 -27.18 14.11
C GLU A 159 10.11 -27.35 12.77
N LYS A 160 9.57 -26.77 11.69
CA LYS A 160 10.17 -26.86 10.35
C LYS A 160 11.50 -26.13 10.23
N LEU A 161 11.68 -25.01 10.93
CA LEU A 161 12.97 -24.33 10.99
C LEU A 161 14.03 -25.19 11.68
N LYS A 162 13.67 -25.88 12.76
CA LYS A 162 14.55 -26.82 13.45
C LYS A 162 14.88 -28.04 12.57
N GLU A 163 13.90 -28.59 11.87
CA GLU A 163 14.15 -29.64 10.87
C GLU A 163 15.12 -29.16 9.76
N ALA A 164 14.96 -27.93 9.28
CA ALA A 164 15.83 -27.36 8.26
C ALA A 164 17.29 -27.24 8.72
N GLU A 165 17.54 -26.94 10.01
CA GLU A 165 18.88 -26.97 10.58
C GLU A 165 19.49 -28.38 10.52
N TYR A 166 18.71 -29.41 10.84
CA TYR A 166 19.16 -30.80 10.72
C TYR A 166 19.45 -31.20 9.28
N TYR A 167 18.58 -30.86 8.34
CA TYR A 167 18.81 -31.13 6.92
C TYR A 167 20.02 -30.38 6.37
N LYS A 168 20.29 -29.17 6.87
CA LYS A 168 21.50 -28.42 6.51
C LYS A 168 22.76 -29.16 6.96
N LEU A 169 22.79 -29.65 8.21
CA LEU A 169 23.90 -30.46 8.72
C LEU A 169 24.09 -31.74 7.92
N LEU A 170 23.01 -32.45 7.58
CA LEU A 170 23.08 -33.62 6.71
C LEU A 170 23.62 -33.27 5.32
N SER A 171 23.19 -32.14 4.74
CA SER A 171 23.71 -31.66 3.46
C SER A 171 25.20 -31.34 3.52
N GLU A 172 25.70 -30.81 4.62
CA GLU A 172 27.12 -30.56 4.84
C GLU A 172 27.91 -31.87 4.92
N ILE A 173 27.40 -32.87 5.64
CA ILE A 173 28.03 -34.20 5.71
C ILE A 173 28.09 -34.85 4.32
N LEU A 174 27.00 -34.81 3.56
CA LEU A 174 26.91 -35.37 2.20
C LEU A 174 27.75 -34.62 1.16
N LYS A 175 28.33 -33.47 1.50
CA LYS A 175 29.30 -32.78 0.62
C LYS A 175 30.74 -33.19 0.90
N ILE A 176 31.00 -33.76 2.06
CA ILE A 176 32.34 -34.21 2.48
C ILE A 176 32.61 -35.63 1.95
N PHE A 177 31.57 -36.47 1.93
CA PHE A 177 31.61 -37.84 1.40
C PHE A 177 30.94 -37.90 0.03
#